data_AF-W9HU95-F1
#
_entry.id   AF-W9HU95-F1
#
_cell.length_a   1.000
_cell.length_b   1.000
_cell.length_c   1.000
_cell.angle_alpha   90.00
_cell.angle_beta   90.00
_cell.angle_gamma   90.00
#
_symmetry.space_group_name_H-M   'P 1'
#
loop_
_entity.id
_entity.type
_entity.pdbx_description
1 polymer ?
#
loop_
_entity_poly.entity_id
_entity_poly.type
_entity_poly.pdbx_seq_one_letter_code
_entity_poly.pdbx_strand_id
1 'polypeptide(L)'
;MENHTAVKSLITPDLLMQLTDAYLPYSKTEDLDFTIAQSDAFSTNFKKVCQENKARDALIALSHLSHNGVLPTPIELDLMSFLPEPSCSEFPQQCFGLQLLLDQASRILLTEIEARWQVAYFGPLARRLAGQWYALPHHLRPHSWQRWKNDVGVTSFSYWVSTQVMWAAPFLHAEDLGSQEIGLELSNDLRQAVEEYTRTKDPHGESRDTTLKDDLLFIREVVKSPPKDDEGAISMAAWTYWWCMILDAHWPIIARFGRYPYRNAAFGRPSTKEEEKWLDNINHFSEASPEIAKRIQEDVEKSRWTPLEES
;
A
#
# COMPACT_ATOMS: atom_id res chain seq x y z
N MET A 1 22.09 3.34 18.81
CA MET A 1 23.10 3.41 17.73
C MET A 1 23.30 2.04 17.07
N GLU A 2 23.53 0.95 17.81
CA GLU A 2 23.71 -0.40 17.22
C GLU A 2 22.52 -0.88 16.36
N ASN A 3 21.28 -0.73 16.84
CA ASN A 3 20.09 -1.12 16.07
C ASN A 3 19.92 -0.29 14.78
N HIS A 4 20.35 0.97 14.76
CA HIS A 4 20.28 1.81 13.56
C HIS A 4 21.27 1.36 12.48
N THR A 5 22.48 1.00 12.91
CA THR A 5 23.51 0.42 12.03
C THR A 5 23.03 -0.92 11.47
N ALA A 6 22.37 -1.75 12.28
CA ALA A 6 21.77 -3.01 11.84
C ALA A 6 20.69 -2.78 10.77
N VAL A 7 19.75 -1.85 10.99
CA VAL A 7 18.69 -1.57 10.00
C VAL A 7 19.26 -1.05 8.67
N LYS A 8 20.23 -0.13 8.70
CA LYS A 8 20.89 0.38 7.48
C LYS A 8 21.65 -0.70 6.71
N SER A 9 22.14 -1.73 7.39
CA SER A 9 22.80 -2.86 6.72
C SER A 9 21.82 -3.82 6.02
N LEU A 10 20.54 -3.78 6.40
CA LEU A 10 19.48 -4.64 5.84
C LEU A 10 18.70 -3.92 4.74
N ILE A 11 18.31 -2.66 4.97
CA ILE A 11 17.62 -1.82 3.99
C ILE A 11 18.66 -1.19 3.06
N THR A 12 19.08 -1.97 2.07
CA THR A 12 20.09 -1.59 1.08
C THR A 12 19.44 -1.28 -0.27
N PRO A 13 20.10 -0.49 -1.14
CA PRO A 13 19.63 -0.28 -2.52
C PRO A 13 19.30 -1.61 -3.22
N ASP A 14 20.13 -2.63 -3.07
CA ASP A 14 19.92 -3.95 -3.67
C ASP A 14 18.62 -4.61 -3.20
N LEU A 15 18.28 -4.53 -1.91
CA LEU A 15 17.01 -5.05 -1.40
C LEU A 15 15.82 -4.28 -2.01
N LEU A 16 15.90 -2.96 -2.07
CA LEU A 16 14.82 -2.12 -2.60
C LEU A 16 14.59 -2.37 -4.11
N MET A 17 15.66 -2.59 -4.85
CA MET A 17 15.62 -2.93 -6.27
C MET A 17 15.02 -4.33 -6.48
N GLN A 18 15.44 -5.33 -5.70
CA GLN A 18 14.85 -6.68 -5.74
C GLN A 18 13.34 -6.67 -5.48
N LEU A 19 12.87 -5.88 -4.50
CA LEU A 19 11.44 -5.76 -4.23
C LEU A 19 10.68 -5.10 -5.39
N THR A 20 11.26 -4.07 -5.99
CA THR A 20 10.67 -3.40 -7.16
C THR A 20 10.55 -4.35 -8.34
N ASP A 21 11.63 -5.04 -8.69
CA ASP A 21 11.68 -5.95 -9.83
C ASP A 21 10.79 -7.18 -9.61
N ALA A 22 10.63 -7.62 -8.35
CA ALA A 22 9.71 -8.71 -8.01
C ALA A 22 8.24 -8.32 -8.12
N TYR A 23 7.91 -7.05 -7.81
CA TYR A 23 6.55 -6.53 -7.92
C TYR A 23 6.19 -6.20 -9.38
N LEU A 24 7.15 -5.69 -10.16
CA LEU A 24 7.00 -5.35 -11.58
C LEU A 24 8.01 -6.11 -12.43
N PRO A 25 7.86 -7.44 -12.59
CA PRO A 25 8.77 -8.27 -13.38
C PRO A 25 8.51 -8.11 -14.89
N TYR A 26 8.22 -6.89 -15.35
CA TYR A 26 7.87 -6.57 -16.72
C TYR A 26 8.97 -5.76 -17.39
N SER A 27 8.95 -5.78 -18.72
CA SER A 27 9.79 -4.88 -19.51
C SER A 27 9.44 -3.42 -19.20
N LYS A 28 10.46 -2.61 -18.93
CA LYS A 28 10.34 -1.15 -18.80
C LYS A 28 10.07 -0.46 -20.15
N THR A 29 10.18 -1.19 -21.26
CA THR A 29 10.10 -0.63 -22.61
C THR A 29 8.93 -1.14 -23.45
N GLU A 30 8.41 -2.32 -23.12
CA GLU A 30 7.27 -2.92 -23.84
C GLU A 30 5.98 -2.70 -23.06
N ASP A 31 4.85 -2.72 -23.77
CA ASP A 31 3.55 -2.60 -23.11
C ASP A 31 3.21 -3.85 -22.30
N LEU A 32 2.60 -3.65 -21.13
CA LEU A 32 2.18 -4.72 -20.24
C LEU A 32 0.87 -5.34 -20.75
N ASP A 33 0.81 -6.67 -20.67
CA ASP A 33 -0.45 -7.40 -20.73
C ASP A 33 -1.10 -7.39 -19.34
N PHE A 34 -2.18 -6.63 -19.17
CA PHE A 34 -2.89 -6.51 -17.90
C PHE A 34 -3.71 -7.75 -17.54
N THR A 35 -4.01 -8.63 -18.49
CA THR A 35 -4.60 -9.95 -18.22
C THR A 35 -3.62 -10.81 -17.45
N ILE A 36 -2.36 -10.79 -17.90
CA ILE A 36 -1.25 -11.43 -17.20
C ILE A 36 -1.03 -10.68 -15.88
N ALA A 37 -0.86 -9.35 -15.88
CA ALA A 37 -0.53 -8.60 -14.68
C ALA A 37 -1.53 -8.73 -13.53
N GLN A 38 -2.81 -9.01 -13.83
CA GLN A 38 -3.84 -9.25 -12.84
C GLN A 38 -3.85 -10.68 -12.26
N SER A 39 -3.05 -11.60 -12.79
CA SER A 39 -3.07 -13.00 -12.37
C SER A 39 -2.36 -13.26 -11.04
N ASP A 40 -2.73 -14.35 -10.37
CA ASP A 40 -2.15 -14.78 -9.08
C ASP A 40 -0.66 -15.15 -9.17
N ALA A 41 -0.13 -15.38 -10.38
CA ALA A 41 1.28 -15.68 -10.58
C ALA A 41 2.18 -14.56 -10.03
N PHE A 42 1.71 -13.31 -10.08
CA PHE A 42 2.48 -12.13 -9.67
C PHE A 42 2.48 -11.91 -8.17
N SER A 43 1.31 -11.98 -7.54
CA SER A 43 1.20 -11.96 -6.08
C SER A 43 2.00 -13.10 -5.46
N THR A 44 2.02 -14.27 -6.11
CA THR A 44 2.86 -15.42 -5.73
C THR A 44 4.35 -15.14 -5.88
N ASN A 45 4.79 -14.54 -7.00
CA ASN A 45 6.20 -14.21 -7.23
C ASN A 45 6.71 -13.18 -6.21
N PHE A 46 5.98 -12.08 -6.02
CA PHE A 46 6.38 -11.05 -5.07
C PHE A 46 6.45 -11.59 -3.64
N LYS A 47 5.46 -12.41 -3.24
CA LYS A 47 5.48 -13.12 -1.95
C LYS A 47 6.70 -14.01 -1.80
N LYS A 48 7.01 -14.83 -2.81
CA LYS A 48 8.18 -15.70 -2.82
C LYS A 48 9.47 -14.90 -2.61
N VAL A 49 9.67 -13.82 -3.37
CA VAL A 49 10.87 -12.98 -3.23
C VAL A 49 10.96 -12.35 -1.85
N CYS A 50 9.85 -11.85 -1.29
CA CYS A 50 9.81 -11.31 0.07
C CYS A 50 10.19 -12.35 1.13
N GLN A 51 9.89 -13.64 0.90
CA GLN A 51 10.24 -14.74 1.80
C GLN A 51 11.70 -15.19 1.66
N GLU A 52 12.29 -15.07 0.47
CA GLU A 52 13.65 -15.51 0.17
C GLU A 52 14.72 -14.44 0.43
N ASN A 53 14.34 -13.16 0.40
CA ASN A 53 15.25 -12.03 0.59
C ASN A 53 15.29 -11.54 2.05
N LYS A 54 15.86 -10.34 2.27
CA LYS A 54 16.03 -9.71 3.58
C LYS A 54 14.86 -8.83 4.04
N ALA A 55 13.69 -8.91 3.41
CA ALA A 55 12.53 -8.11 3.76
C ALA A 55 12.04 -8.40 5.18
N ARG A 56 11.87 -9.67 5.57
CA ARG A 56 11.42 -10.01 6.93
C ARG A 56 12.46 -9.57 7.97
N ASP A 57 13.74 -9.84 7.74
CA ASP A 57 14.84 -9.41 8.61
C ASP A 57 14.84 -7.88 8.80
N ALA A 58 14.62 -7.12 7.72
CA ALA A 58 14.53 -5.66 7.77
C ALA A 58 13.31 -5.17 8.57
N LEU A 59 12.14 -5.80 8.40
CA LEU A 59 10.94 -5.48 9.18
C LEU A 59 11.16 -5.78 10.67
N ILE A 60 11.75 -6.92 11.02
CA ILE A 60 12.12 -7.26 12.40
C ILE A 60 13.05 -6.19 12.98
N ALA A 61 14.14 -5.85 12.28
CA ALA A 61 15.09 -4.86 12.77
C ALA A 61 14.45 -3.47 12.95
N LEU A 62 13.53 -3.07 12.05
CA LEU A 62 12.73 -1.86 12.21
C LEU A 62 11.79 -1.94 13.41
N SER A 63 11.21 -3.10 13.70
CA SER A 63 10.32 -3.30 14.84
C SER A 63 11.04 -3.12 16.18
N HIS A 64 12.33 -3.45 16.25
CA HIS A 64 13.17 -3.24 17.45
C HIS A 64 13.47 -1.76 17.74
N LEU A 65 13.21 -0.86 16.79
CA LEU A 65 13.27 0.59 17.02
C LEU A 65 11.99 1.11 17.69
N SER A 66 10.92 0.29 17.73
CA SER A 66 9.68 0.60 18.42
C SER A 66 9.76 0.20 19.88
N HIS A 67 9.46 1.12 20.79
CA HIS A 67 9.23 0.78 22.18
C HIS A 67 7.75 0.48 22.40
N ASN A 68 7.41 -0.79 22.64
CA ASN A 68 6.04 -1.24 22.92
C ASN A 68 5.02 -0.89 21.81
N GLY A 69 5.41 -0.99 20.53
CA GLY A 69 4.56 -0.67 19.38
C GLY A 69 4.42 0.83 19.11
N VAL A 70 5.09 1.70 19.87
CA VAL A 70 5.10 3.15 19.64
C VAL A 70 5.92 3.48 18.40
N LEU A 71 5.35 4.34 17.54
CA LEU A 71 6.01 4.83 16.33
C LEU A 71 7.18 5.75 16.70
N PRO A 72 8.41 5.51 16.19
CA PRO A 72 9.52 6.41 16.42
C PRO A 72 9.26 7.78 15.78
N THR A 73 9.72 8.85 16.42
CA THR A 73 9.71 10.20 15.87
C THR A 73 10.60 10.30 14.61
N PRO A 74 10.43 11.33 13.76
CA PRO A 74 11.32 11.53 12.61
C PRO A 74 12.80 11.74 13.00
N ILE A 75 13.07 12.22 14.22
CA ILE A 75 14.43 12.39 14.74
C ILE A 75 15.02 11.02 15.10
N GLU A 76 14.22 10.14 15.69
CA GLU A 76 14.64 8.79 16.06
C GLU A 76 14.82 7.93 14.81
N LEU A 77 13.89 7.97 13.84
CA LEU A 77 13.97 7.21 12.60
C LEU A 77 13.70 8.09 11.38
N ASP A 78 14.80 8.55 10.76
CA ASP A 78 14.76 9.21 9.45
C ASP A 78 14.72 8.17 8.32
N LEU A 79 13.54 7.95 7.76
CA LEU A 79 13.31 7.03 6.65
C LEU A 79 13.91 7.53 5.33
N MET A 80 14.12 8.84 5.15
CA MET A 80 14.77 9.38 3.96
C MET A 80 16.26 9.01 3.93
N SER A 81 16.86 8.72 5.09
CA SER A 81 18.27 8.33 5.19
C SER A 81 18.60 6.94 4.63
N PHE A 82 17.60 6.18 4.18
CA PHE A 82 17.75 4.91 3.44
C PHE A 82 17.73 5.10 1.92
N LEU A 83 17.50 6.32 1.45
CA LEU A 83 17.33 6.64 0.03
C LEU A 83 18.46 7.56 -0.43
N PRO A 84 18.75 7.60 -1.74
CA PRO A 84 19.60 8.65 -2.29
C PRO A 84 18.89 10.02 -2.18
N GLU A 85 19.63 11.10 -2.48
CA GLU A 85 19.04 12.44 -2.53
C GLU A 85 17.88 12.51 -3.53
N PRO A 86 16.83 13.33 -3.28
CA PRO A 86 15.65 13.39 -4.15
C PRO A 86 15.95 13.70 -5.63
N SER A 87 17.04 14.40 -5.94
CA SER A 87 17.46 14.72 -7.29
C SER A 87 18.19 13.58 -8.02
N CYS A 88 18.58 12.52 -7.32
CA CYS A 88 19.28 11.38 -7.93
C CYS A 88 18.35 10.57 -8.83
N SER A 89 18.90 10.00 -9.90
CA SER A 89 18.11 9.23 -10.87
C SER A 89 17.57 7.91 -10.31
N GLU A 90 18.24 7.34 -9.31
CA GLU A 90 17.83 6.10 -8.64
C GLU A 90 16.72 6.33 -7.60
N PHE A 91 16.47 7.59 -7.22
CA PHE A 91 15.53 7.94 -6.15
C PHE A 91 14.12 7.38 -6.38
N PRO A 92 13.50 7.49 -7.58
CA PRO A 92 12.13 6.99 -7.78
C PRO A 92 12.01 5.48 -7.55
N GLN A 93 12.95 4.70 -8.09
CA GLN A 93 12.88 3.23 -8.00
C GLN A 93 13.17 2.76 -6.57
N GLN A 94 14.14 3.37 -5.86
CA GLN A 94 14.40 3.02 -4.46
C GLN A 94 13.26 3.46 -3.53
N CYS A 95 12.62 4.61 -3.78
CA CYS A 95 11.39 4.99 -3.08
C CYS A 95 10.31 3.92 -3.23
N PHE A 96 10.10 3.44 -4.45
CA PHE A 96 9.09 2.42 -4.72
C PHE A 96 9.38 1.13 -3.95
N GLY A 97 10.61 0.65 -4.01
CA GLY A 97 11.06 -0.53 -3.24
C GLY A 97 10.88 -0.37 -1.72
N LEU A 98 11.20 0.81 -1.17
CA LEU A 98 11.06 1.05 0.27
C LEU A 98 9.59 1.13 0.69
N GLN A 99 8.74 1.72 -0.14
CA GLN A 99 7.30 1.71 0.07
C GLN A 99 6.73 0.29 0.03
N LEU A 100 7.15 -0.51 -0.96
CA LEU A 100 6.76 -1.91 -1.07
C LEU A 100 7.18 -2.71 0.18
N LEU A 101 8.39 -2.49 0.71
CA LEU A 101 8.84 -3.12 1.95
C LEU A 101 7.89 -2.80 3.12
N LEU A 102 7.62 -1.50 3.34
CA LEU A 102 6.88 -1.04 4.50
C LEU A 102 5.36 -1.31 4.40
N ASP A 103 4.76 -1.19 3.22
CA ASP A 103 3.31 -1.31 3.06
C ASP A 103 2.89 -2.70 2.54
N GLN A 104 3.50 -3.22 1.47
CA GLN A 104 3.04 -4.43 0.79
C GLN A 104 3.69 -5.71 1.35
N ALA A 105 5.01 -5.75 1.46
CA ALA A 105 5.73 -6.89 2.00
C ALA A 105 5.34 -7.16 3.45
N SER A 106 5.15 -6.12 4.27
CA SER A 106 4.65 -6.26 5.64
C SER A 106 3.24 -6.86 5.69
N ARG A 107 2.34 -6.57 4.74
CA ARG A 107 1.00 -7.21 4.67
C ARG A 107 1.07 -8.69 4.29
N ILE A 108 2.04 -9.06 3.47
CA ILE A 108 2.21 -10.43 2.97
C ILE A 108 2.93 -11.31 3.98
N LEU A 109 3.95 -10.76 4.65
CA LEU A 109 4.82 -11.49 5.56
C LEU A 109 4.27 -11.54 6.99
N LEU A 110 3.53 -10.52 7.43
CA LEU A 110 3.07 -10.40 8.81
C LEU A 110 1.58 -10.78 8.88
N THR A 111 1.32 -12.03 9.18
CA THR A 111 -0.03 -12.60 9.28
C THR A 111 -0.41 -12.90 10.72
N GLU A 112 -1.66 -13.30 10.95
CA GLU A 112 -2.15 -13.67 12.29
C GLU A 112 -1.92 -12.53 13.30
N ILE A 113 -1.34 -12.84 14.47
CA ILE A 113 -1.05 -11.83 15.49
C ILE A 113 -0.04 -10.77 15.03
N GLU A 114 0.83 -11.09 14.06
CA GLU A 114 1.82 -10.15 13.53
C GLU A 114 1.18 -9.05 12.68
N ALA A 115 -0.04 -9.28 12.14
CA ALA A 115 -0.75 -8.28 11.35
C ALA A 115 -1.00 -6.97 12.13
N ARG A 116 -0.98 -7.00 13.47
CA ARG A 116 -1.00 -5.79 14.31
C ARG A 116 0.17 -4.85 14.01
N TRP A 117 1.36 -5.39 13.73
CA TRP A 117 2.55 -4.60 13.40
C TRP A 117 2.37 -3.93 12.04
N GLN A 118 1.74 -4.61 11.09
CA GLN A 118 1.39 -4.02 9.81
C GLN A 118 0.50 -2.78 10.01
N VAL A 119 -0.65 -2.92 10.69
CA VAL A 119 -1.62 -1.83 10.77
C VAL A 119 -1.20 -0.69 11.71
N ALA A 120 -0.50 -1.00 12.80
CA ALA A 120 -0.19 -0.03 13.85
C ALA A 120 1.23 0.56 13.77
N TYR A 121 2.15 -0.07 13.04
CA TYR A 121 3.54 0.37 12.96
C TYR A 121 4.00 0.61 11.53
N PHE A 122 4.02 -0.42 10.68
CA PHE A 122 4.58 -0.29 9.33
C PHE A 122 3.70 0.53 8.38
N GLY A 123 2.37 0.41 8.45
CA GLY A 123 1.44 1.25 7.71
C GLY A 123 1.64 2.75 8.02
N PRO A 124 1.64 3.16 9.30
CA PRO A 124 1.98 4.53 9.68
C PRO A 124 3.38 5.00 9.24
N LEU A 125 4.40 4.14 9.29
CA LEU A 125 5.73 4.46 8.74
C LEU A 125 5.68 4.70 7.22
N ALA A 126 5.01 3.82 6.48
CA ALA A 126 4.84 3.96 5.02
C ALA A 126 4.11 5.25 4.67
N ARG A 127 3.02 5.57 5.39
CA ARG A 127 2.29 6.83 5.21
C ARG A 127 3.14 8.06 5.52
N ARG A 128 3.92 8.04 6.60
CA ARG A 128 4.82 9.15 6.94
C ARG A 128 5.79 9.41 5.79
N LEU A 129 6.42 8.35 5.29
CA LEU A 129 7.38 8.42 4.19
C LEU A 129 6.74 8.91 2.88
N ALA A 130 5.59 8.34 2.50
CA ALA A 130 4.83 8.78 1.33
C ALA A 130 4.44 10.27 1.42
N GLY A 131 4.08 10.74 2.62
CA GLY A 131 3.81 12.15 2.88
C GLY A 131 5.04 13.06 2.68
N GLN A 132 6.23 12.61 3.10
CA GLN A 132 7.48 13.35 2.85
C GLN A 132 7.74 13.49 1.33
N TRP A 133 7.49 12.44 0.56
CA TRP A 133 7.64 12.48 -0.89
C TRP A 133 6.57 13.34 -1.58
N TYR A 134 5.33 13.30 -1.11
CA TYR A 134 4.25 14.13 -1.64
C TYR A 134 4.52 15.63 -1.41
N ALA A 135 5.18 15.97 -0.31
CA ALA A 135 5.60 17.33 0.02
C ALA A 135 6.80 17.83 -0.81
N LEU A 136 7.49 16.97 -1.56
CA LEU A 136 8.55 17.40 -2.47
C LEU A 136 8.00 18.32 -3.57
N PRO A 137 8.82 19.24 -4.12
CA PRO A 137 8.51 19.93 -5.36
C PRO A 137 8.02 18.96 -6.43
N HIS A 138 7.02 19.34 -7.22
CA HIS A 138 6.35 18.43 -8.17
C HIS A 138 7.34 17.67 -9.08
N HIS A 139 8.36 18.37 -9.59
CA HIS A 139 9.40 17.78 -10.44
C HIS A 139 10.34 16.81 -9.73
N LEU A 140 10.29 16.71 -8.39
CA LEU A 140 11.06 15.76 -7.58
C LEU A 140 10.20 14.60 -7.04
N ARG A 141 8.88 14.62 -7.22
CA ARG A 141 7.99 13.57 -6.68
C ARG A 141 8.26 12.23 -7.38
N PRO A 142 8.56 11.15 -6.63
CA PRO A 142 9.05 9.90 -7.19
C PRO A 142 8.00 9.12 -8.01
N HIS A 143 6.71 9.39 -7.83
CA HIS A 143 5.65 8.72 -8.58
C HIS A 143 5.42 9.31 -9.98
N SER A 144 5.89 10.52 -10.26
CA SER A 144 5.56 11.24 -11.49
C SER A 144 6.11 10.56 -12.74
N TRP A 145 5.35 10.62 -13.84
CA TRP A 145 5.75 10.02 -15.11
C TRP A 145 7.11 10.53 -15.60
N GLN A 146 7.38 11.83 -15.46
CA GLN A 146 8.63 12.45 -15.90
C GLN A 146 9.84 11.87 -15.16
N ARG A 147 9.73 11.60 -13.85
CA ARG A 147 10.81 10.97 -13.08
C ARG A 147 11.05 9.53 -13.55
N TRP A 148 10.01 8.73 -13.71
CA TRP A 148 10.16 7.36 -14.21
C TRP A 148 10.71 7.30 -15.65
N LYS A 149 10.27 8.20 -16.50
CA LYS A 149 10.74 8.28 -17.89
C LYS A 149 12.18 8.73 -18.01
N ASN A 150 12.54 9.85 -17.38
CA ASN A 150 13.82 10.50 -17.61
C ASN A 150 14.94 9.91 -16.75
N ASP A 151 14.61 9.49 -15.53
CA ASP A 151 15.62 9.07 -14.56
C ASP A 151 15.77 7.55 -14.50
N VAL A 152 14.64 6.84 -14.47
CA VAL A 152 14.62 5.35 -14.41
C VAL A 152 14.72 4.73 -15.80
N GLY A 153 14.46 5.51 -16.86
CA GLY A 153 14.54 5.06 -18.25
C GLY A 153 13.32 4.24 -18.70
N VAL A 154 12.16 4.40 -18.06
CA VAL A 154 10.92 3.72 -18.47
C VAL A 154 10.34 4.38 -19.71
N THR A 155 10.14 3.62 -20.79
CA THR A 155 9.46 4.10 -22.00
C THR A 155 8.04 3.54 -22.15
N SER A 156 7.72 2.47 -21.42
CA SER A 156 6.39 1.90 -21.36
C SER A 156 5.49 2.69 -20.43
N PHE A 157 4.43 3.30 -20.97
CA PHE A 157 3.45 4.02 -20.16
C PHE A 157 2.65 3.06 -19.28
N SER A 158 2.34 1.86 -19.79
CA SER A 158 1.65 0.82 -19.03
C SER A 158 2.47 0.30 -17.84
N TYR A 159 3.80 0.27 -17.95
CA TYR A 159 4.68 -0.01 -16.80
C TYR A 159 4.55 1.06 -15.72
N TRP A 160 4.51 2.34 -16.10
CA TRP A 160 4.32 3.41 -15.13
C TRP A 160 2.93 3.35 -14.49
N VAL A 161 1.87 3.10 -15.26
CA VAL A 161 0.49 2.95 -14.77
C VAL A 161 0.39 1.88 -13.69
N SER A 162 1.04 0.72 -13.87
CA SER A 162 0.98 -0.38 -12.89
C SER A 162 1.64 -0.05 -11.55
N THR A 163 2.50 0.98 -11.49
CA THR A 163 3.08 1.48 -10.22
C THR A 163 2.10 2.34 -9.41
N GLN A 164 1.12 2.97 -10.06
CA GLN A 164 0.38 4.11 -9.49
C GLN A 164 -0.54 3.73 -8.34
N VAL A 165 -1.18 2.56 -8.39
CA VAL A 165 -2.02 2.05 -7.30
C VAL A 165 -1.22 1.95 -6.00
N MET A 166 0.05 1.51 -6.08
CA MET A 166 0.89 1.37 -4.91
C MET A 166 1.30 2.72 -4.33
N TRP A 167 1.53 3.76 -5.14
CA TRP A 167 1.82 5.10 -4.64
C TRP A 167 0.68 5.71 -3.83
N ALA A 168 -0.58 5.38 -4.15
CA ALA A 168 -1.74 5.80 -3.38
C ALA A 168 -1.97 4.96 -2.11
N ALA A 169 -1.53 3.70 -2.10
CA ALA A 169 -1.88 2.72 -1.07
C ALA A 169 -1.57 3.18 0.37
N PRO A 170 -0.39 3.73 0.73
CA PRO A 170 -0.13 4.16 2.11
C PRO A 170 -1.09 5.24 2.61
N PHE A 171 -1.57 6.12 1.72
CA PHE A 171 -2.55 7.15 2.05
C PHE A 171 -3.92 6.55 2.32
N LEU A 172 -4.37 5.67 1.43
CA LEU A 172 -5.66 5.00 1.56
C LEU A 172 -5.69 3.98 2.71
N HIS A 173 -4.54 3.43 3.08
CA HIS A 173 -4.44 2.56 4.24
C HIS A 173 -4.46 3.32 5.57
N ALA A 174 -4.30 4.64 5.59
CA ALA A 174 -4.34 5.43 6.80
C ALA A 174 -5.79 5.74 7.22
N GLU A 175 -6.04 5.71 8.53
CA GLU A 175 -7.36 5.96 9.14
C GLU A 175 -7.56 7.46 9.43
N ASP A 176 -7.36 8.33 8.44
CA ASP A 176 -7.57 9.77 8.54
C ASP A 176 -8.02 10.40 7.23
N LEU A 177 -8.88 11.40 7.29
CA LEU A 177 -9.48 12.01 6.10
C LEU A 177 -8.45 12.74 5.21
N GLY A 178 -7.44 13.39 5.79
CA GLY A 178 -6.44 14.12 5.00
C GLY A 178 -5.62 13.18 4.11
N SER A 179 -5.31 11.98 4.58
CA SER A 179 -4.70 10.95 3.75
C SER A 179 -5.66 10.44 2.68
N GLN A 180 -6.95 10.25 3.00
CA GLN A 180 -7.93 9.84 1.99
C GLN A 180 -8.07 10.89 0.87
N GLU A 181 -8.04 12.19 1.19
CA GLU A 181 -8.04 13.28 0.20
C GLU A 181 -6.87 13.15 -0.78
N ILE A 182 -5.65 12.92 -0.28
CA ILE A 182 -4.46 12.71 -1.12
C ILE A 182 -4.63 11.46 -2.00
N GLY A 183 -5.20 10.38 -1.45
CA GLY A 183 -5.49 9.17 -2.23
C GLY A 183 -6.47 9.42 -3.39
N LEU A 184 -7.52 10.24 -3.16
CA LEU A 184 -8.46 10.66 -4.20
C LEU A 184 -7.82 11.54 -5.27
N GLU A 185 -6.90 12.43 -4.87
CA GLU A 185 -6.10 13.26 -5.80
C GLU A 185 -5.24 12.37 -6.70
N LEU A 186 -4.46 11.46 -6.12
CA LEU A 186 -3.60 10.54 -6.86
C LEU A 186 -4.39 9.63 -7.80
N SER A 187 -5.56 9.13 -7.35
CA SER A 187 -6.45 8.35 -8.21
C SER A 187 -6.97 9.18 -9.39
N ASN A 188 -7.33 10.43 -9.15
CA ASN A 188 -7.80 11.32 -10.21
C ASN A 188 -6.69 11.69 -11.21
N ASP A 189 -5.47 11.94 -10.74
CA ASP A 189 -4.32 12.20 -11.61
C ASP A 189 -4.01 11.00 -12.52
N LEU A 190 -4.04 9.79 -11.98
CA LEU A 190 -3.87 8.56 -12.76
C LEU A 190 -4.98 8.41 -13.82
N ARG A 191 -6.24 8.62 -13.42
CA ARG A 191 -7.39 8.56 -14.32
C ARG A 191 -7.20 9.52 -15.50
N GLN A 192 -6.90 10.79 -15.23
CA GLN A 192 -6.68 11.80 -16.27
C GLN A 192 -5.52 11.44 -17.20
N ALA A 193 -4.41 10.95 -16.65
CA ALA A 193 -3.27 10.52 -17.46
C ALA A 193 -3.64 9.38 -18.42
N VAL A 194 -4.42 8.40 -17.97
CA VAL A 194 -4.86 7.27 -18.81
C VAL A 194 -5.92 7.70 -19.82
N GLU A 195 -6.87 8.56 -19.45
CA GLU A 195 -7.84 9.13 -20.41
C GLU A 195 -7.14 9.90 -21.52
N GLU A 196 -6.14 10.73 -21.16
CA GLU A 196 -5.35 11.49 -22.14
C GLU A 196 -4.57 10.56 -23.07
N TYR A 197 -3.89 9.55 -22.52
CA TYR A 197 -3.07 8.61 -23.28
C TYR A 197 -3.91 7.73 -24.22
N THR A 198 -5.00 7.18 -23.71
CA THR A 198 -5.82 6.20 -24.45
C THR A 198 -6.94 6.83 -25.28
N ARG A 199 -7.23 8.12 -25.07
CA ARG A 199 -8.39 8.83 -25.65
C ARG A 199 -9.73 8.17 -25.31
N THR A 200 -9.80 7.50 -24.16
CA THR A 200 -11.04 6.94 -23.60
C THR A 200 -11.50 7.79 -22.42
N LYS A 201 -12.69 7.47 -21.88
CA LYS A 201 -13.22 8.08 -20.65
C LYS A 201 -13.44 6.99 -19.62
N ASP A 202 -13.22 7.31 -18.36
CA ASP A 202 -13.55 6.42 -17.25
C ASP A 202 -15.07 6.23 -17.15
N PRO A 203 -15.60 5.01 -17.37
CA PRO A 203 -17.03 4.73 -17.22
C PRO A 203 -17.54 4.92 -15.78
N HIS A 204 -16.65 4.87 -14.79
CA HIS A 204 -16.97 5.13 -13.39
C HIS A 204 -17.00 6.61 -13.04
N GLY A 205 -16.59 7.51 -13.95
CA GLY A 205 -16.60 8.96 -13.71
C GLY A 205 -17.99 9.52 -13.39
N GLU A 206 -19.03 9.04 -14.09
CA GLU A 206 -20.42 9.46 -13.85
C GLU A 206 -21.00 8.93 -12.54
N SER A 207 -20.52 7.77 -12.08
CA SER A 207 -20.97 7.15 -10.83
C SER A 207 -20.09 7.49 -9.63
N ARG A 208 -19.05 8.30 -9.79
CA ARG A 208 -18.07 8.62 -8.74
C ARG A 208 -18.72 9.23 -7.49
N ASP A 209 -19.70 10.12 -7.65
CA ASP A 209 -20.45 10.70 -6.53
C ASP A 209 -21.23 9.65 -5.72
N THR A 210 -21.62 8.54 -6.36
CA THR A 210 -22.24 7.39 -5.70
C THR A 210 -21.18 6.55 -5.01
N THR A 211 -20.04 6.29 -5.68
CA THR A 211 -18.90 5.57 -5.09
C THR A 211 -18.42 6.21 -3.79
N LEU A 212 -18.32 7.54 -3.76
CA LEU A 212 -17.88 8.29 -2.57
C LEU A 212 -18.89 8.29 -1.40
N LYS A 213 -20.03 7.61 -1.55
CA LYS A 213 -21.07 7.47 -0.51
C LYS A 213 -21.37 6.01 -0.16
N ASP A 214 -20.87 5.04 -0.94
CA ASP A 214 -21.13 3.61 -0.73
C ASP A 214 -19.96 2.98 0.06
N ASP A 215 -20.13 2.87 1.37
CA ASP A 215 -19.15 2.30 2.30
C ASP A 215 -19.07 0.76 2.24
N LEU A 216 -19.85 0.10 1.38
CA LEU A 216 -19.74 -1.33 1.08
C LEU A 216 -19.06 -1.61 -0.26
N LEU A 217 -18.91 -0.59 -1.11
CA LEU A 217 -18.44 -0.75 -2.47
C LEU A 217 -17.04 -1.36 -2.53
N PHE A 218 -16.12 -0.89 -1.69
CA PHE A 218 -14.73 -1.37 -1.68
C PHE A 218 -14.68 -2.88 -1.54
N ILE A 219 -15.32 -3.44 -0.50
CA ILE A 219 -15.30 -4.88 -0.23
C ILE A 219 -16.04 -5.66 -1.33
N ARG A 220 -17.16 -5.12 -1.81
CA ARG A 220 -17.97 -5.75 -2.87
C ARG A 220 -17.19 -5.88 -4.17
N GLU A 221 -16.41 -4.87 -4.54
CA GLU A 221 -15.73 -4.82 -5.83
C GLU A 221 -14.30 -5.36 -5.78
N VAL A 222 -13.52 -5.14 -4.70
CA VAL A 222 -12.09 -5.52 -4.65
C VAL A 222 -11.85 -7.03 -4.74
N VAL A 223 -12.83 -7.84 -4.34
CA VAL A 223 -12.78 -9.32 -4.45
C VAL A 223 -13.07 -9.83 -5.86
N LYS A 224 -13.47 -8.95 -6.78
CA LYS A 224 -13.69 -9.26 -8.19
C LYS A 224 -12.42 -8.96 -8.99
N SER A 225 -12.47 -9.22 -10.29
CA SER A 225 -11.43 -8.81 -11.24
C SER A 225 -11.88 -7.56 -12.02
N PRO A 226 -10.93 -6.78 -12.57
CA PRO A 226 -11.23 -5.76 -13.55
C PRO A 226 -12.08 -6.30 -14.72
N PRO A 227 -12.88 -5.45 -15.38
CA PRO A 227 -13.66 -5.84 -16.54
C PRO A 227 -12.78 -6.42 -17.66
N LYS A 228 -13.27 -7.50 -18.26
CA LYS A 228 -12.66 -8.16 -19.43
C LYS A 228 -13.47 -7.83 -20.69
N ASP A 229 -12.81 -7.79 -21.84
CA ASP A 229 -13.47 -7.72 -23.14
C ASP A 229 -14.08 -9.08 -23.55
N ASP A 230 -14.68 -9.13 -24.75
CA ASP A 230 -15.35 -10.32 -25.28
C ASP A 230 -14.38 -11.50 -25.49
N GLU A 231 -13.09 -11.21 -25.69
CA GLU A 231 -12.00 -12.18 -25.80
C GLU A 231 -11.42 -12.59 -24.43
N GLY A 232 -11.87 -11.97 -23.34
CA GLY A 232 -11.43 -12.25 -21.98
C GLY A 232 -10.15 -11.53 -21.57
N ALA A 233 -9.65 -10.59 -22.38
CA ALA A 233 -8.49 -9.78 -22.07
C ALA A 233 -8.85 -8.54 -21.25
N ILE A 234 -7.89 -8.05 -20.46
CA ILE A 234 -8.01 -6.83 -19.67
C ILE A 234 -7.18 -5.74 -20.34
N SER A 235 -7.83 -4.65 -20.76
CA SER A 235 -7.11 -3.48 -21.26
C SER A 235 -6.52 -2.65 -20.11
N MET A 236 -5.44 -1.92 -20.38
CA MET A 236 -4.85 -0.96 -19.42
C MET A 236 -5.89 0.04 -18.89
N ALA A 237 -6.77 0.53 -19.77
CA ALA A 237 -7.82 1.48 -19.40
C ALA A 237 -8.83 0.83 -18.44
N ALA A 238 -9.37 -0.34 -18.79
CA ALA A 238 -10.32 -1.06 -17.93
C ALA A 238 -9.71 -1.41 -16.57
N TRP A 239 -8.44 -1.86 -16.55
CA TRP A 239 -7.70 -2.12 -15.32
C TRP A 239 -7.57 -0.85 -14.47
N THR A 240 -7.14 0.26 -15.08
CA THR A 240 -6.91 1.53 -14.38
C THR A 240 -8.19 2.08 -13.79
N TYR A 241 -9.25 2.15 -14.58
CA TYR A 241 -10.54 2.72 -14.17
C TYR A 241 -11.18 1.93 -13.04
N TRP A 242 -11.09 0.59 -13.10
CA TRP A 242 -11.53 -0.27 -12.01
C TRP A 242 -10.74 0.02 -10.73
N TRP A 243 -9.40 0.06 -10.80
CA TRP A 243 -8.60 0.40 -9.63
C TRP A 243 -8.88 1.79 -9.09
N CYS A 244 -9.03 2.81 -9.94
CA CYS A 244 -9.37 4.16 -9.48
C CYS A 244 -10.71 4.19 -8.72
N MET A 245 -11.70 3.42 -9.18
CA MET A 245 -12.96 3.25 -8.45
C MET A 245 -12.77 2.53 -7.10
N ILE A 246 -11.90 1.51 -7.03
CA ILE A 246 -11.51 0.86 -5.77
C ILE A 246 -10.80 1.82 -4.81
N LEU A 247 -9.89 2.66 -5.32
CA LEU A 247 -9.20 3.68 -4.53
C LEU A 247 -10.18 4.70 -3.96
N ASP A 248 -11.10 5.20 -4.79
CA ASP A 248 -12.17 6.12 -4.37
C ASP A 248 -13.07 5.50 -3.28
N ALA A 249 -13.33 4.19 -3.34
CA ALA A 249 -14.21 3.47 -2.41
C ALA A 249 -13.68 3.30 -0.98
N HIS A 250 -12.42 3.67 -0.71
CA HIS A 250 -11.88 3.71 0.65
C HIS A 250 -12.44 4.89 1.46
N TRP A 251 -12.70 6.03 0.79
CA TRP A 251 -13.20 7.26 1.38
C TRP A 251 -14.46 7.07 2.25
N PRO A 252 -15.57 6.49 1.75
CA PRO A 252 -16.83 6.44 2.49
C PRO A 252 -16.72 5.67 3.82
N ILE A 253 -15.84 4.67 3.91
CA ILE A 253 -15.61 3.92 5.15
C ILE A 253 -14.99 4.84 6.22
N ILE A 254 -13.94 5.56 5.85
CA ILE A 254 -13.27 6.50 6.77
C ILE A 254 -14.16 7.71 7.07
N ALA A 255 -14.90 8.22 6.09
CA ALA A 255 -15.84 9.33 6.30
C ALA A 255 -16.95 8.97 7.31
N ARG A 256 -17.40 7.72 7.31
CA ARG A 256 -18.44 7.24 8.23
C ARG A 256 -17.89 6.92 9.62
N PHE A 257 -16.83 6.12 9.70
CA PHE A 257 -16.36 5.54 10.97
C PHE A 257 -15.13 6.24 11.55
N GLY A 258 -14.43 7.07 10.77
CA GLY A 258 -13.14 7.65 11.12
C GLY A 258 -12.00 6.63 11.14
N ARG A 259 -12.25 5.38 10.76
CA ARG A 259 -11.33 4.23 10.82
C ARG A 259 -11.85 3.07 9.97
N TYR A 260 -11.05 2.02 9.81
CA TYR A 260 -11.48 0.76 9.20
C TYR A 260 -11.96 -0.21 10.28
N PRO A 261 -13.27 -0.49 10.38
CA PRO A 261 -13.80 -1.35 11.46
C PRO A 261 -13.18 -2.75 11.48
N TYR A 262 -12.89 -3.33 10.32
CA TYR A 262 -12.25 -4.65 10.20
C TYR A 262 -10.82 -4.70 10.76
N ARG A 263 -10.21 -3.56 11.10
CA ARG A 263 -8.90 -3.48 11.78
C ARG A 263 -9.01 -3.35 13.30
N ASN A 264 -10.21 -3.23 13.86
CA ASN A 264 -10.40 -2.97 15.29
C ASN A 264 -9.69 -4.02 16.15
N ALA A 265 -9.87 -5.31 15.83
CA ALA A 265 -9.19 -6.39 16.54
C ALA A 265 -7.66 -6.30 16.48
N ALA A 266 -7.09 -5.95 15.31
CA ALA A 266 -5.65 -5.81 15.14
C ALA A 266 -5.05 -4.63 15.95
N PHE A 267 -5.85 -3.59 16.21
CA PHE A 267 -5.51 -2.49 17.13
C PHE A 267 -5.88 -2.77 18.59
N GLY A 268 -6.57 -3.88 18.90
CA GLY A 268 -7.15 -4.14 20.22
C GLY A 268 -8.26 -3.16 20.62
N ARG A 269 -8.97 -2.59 19.65
CA ARG A 269 -10.08 -1.66 19.85
C ARG A 269 -11.41 -2.42 19.91
N PRO A 270 -12.36 -2.03 20.78
CA PRO A 270 -13.72 -2.52 20.66
C PRO A 270 -14.42 -1.93 19.43
N SER A 271 -15.23 -2.74 18.77
CA SER A 271 -16.19 -2.28 17.76
C SER A 271 -17.41 -1.67 18.43
N THR A 272 -17.96 -0.62 17.85
CA THR A 272 -19.28 -0.07 18.20
C THR A 272 -20.39 -0.94 17.60
N LYS A 273 -21.62 -0.79 18.10
CA LYS A 273 -22.79 -1.52 17.53
C LYS A 273 -23.02 -1.25 16.04
N GLU A 274 -22.69 -0.04 15.58
CA GLU A 274 -22.82 0.32 14.17
C GLU A 274 -21.74 -0.37 13.32
N GLU A 275 -20.51 -0.42 13.83
CA GLU A 275 -19.40 -1.13 13.21
C GLU A 275 -19.65 -2.64 13.18
N GLU A 276 -20.17 -3.25 14.25
CA GLU A 276 -20.55 -4.67 14.29
C GLU A 276 -21.56 -5.00 13.18
N LYS A 277 -22.63 -4.20 13.07
CA LYS A 277 -23.63 -4.39 12.00
C LYS A 277 -23.02 -4.21 10.60
N TRP A 278 -22.07 -3.30 10.45
CA TRP A 278 -21.38 -3.12 9.17
C TRP A 278 -20.45 -4.29 8.85
N LEU A 279 -19.73 -4.83 9.84
CA LEU A 279 -18.91 -6.03 9.74
C LEU A 279 -19.73 -7.26 9.31
N ASP A 280 -20.95 -7.42 9.86
CA ASP A 280 -21.89 -8.47 9.43
C ASP A 280 -22.20 -8.36 7.92
N ASN A 281 -22.43 -7.14 7.42
CA ASN A 281 -22.77 -6.91 6.00
C ASN A 281 -21.62 -7.21 5.04
N ILE A 282 -20.37 -7.12 5.52
CA ILE A 282 -19.18 -7.46 4.74
C ILE A 282 -18.65 -8.86 5.03
N ASN A 283 -19.45 -9.70 5.72
CA ASN A 283 -19.10 -11.06 6.14
C ASN A 283 -17.75 -11.12 6.88
N HIS A 284 -17.48 -10.16 7.76
CA HIS A 284 -16.24 -10.07 8.54
C HIS A 284 -14.96 -10.08 7.67
N PHE A 285 -15.03 -9.51 6.46
CA PHE A 285 -13.89 -9.45 5.56
C PHE A 285 -12.64 -8.86 6.25
N SER A 286 -11.53 -9.59 6.16
CA SER A 286 -10.22 -9.22 6.70
C SER A 286 -10.17 -8.98 8.22
N GLU A 287 -11.22 -9.34 8.97
CA GLU A 287 -11.19 -9.29 10.43
C GLU A 287 -10.26 -10.38 10.98
N ALA A 288 -9.53 -10.07 12.06
CA ALA A 288 -8.73 -11.07 12.75
C ALA A 288 -9.62 -12.15 13.36
N SER A 289 -9.14 -13.40 13.45
CA SER A 289 -9.92 -14.47 14.09
C SER A 289 -10.22 -14.15 15.56
N PRO A 290 -11.31 -14.70 16.14
CA PRO A 290 -11.62 -14.50 17.56
C PRO A 290 -10.47 -14.86 18.51
N GLU A 291 -9.68 -15.88 18.18
CA GLU A 291 -8.51 -16.30 18.95
C GLU A 291 -7.41 -15.24 18.93
N ILE A 292 -7.12 -14.68 17.75
CA ILE A 292 -6.12 -13.62 17.60
C ILE A 292 -6.60 -12.32 18.27
N ALA A 293 -7.87 -11.94 18.06
CA ALA A 293 -8.46 -10.78 18.70
C ALA A 293 -8.35 -10.85 20.23
N LYS A 294 -8.64 -12.02 20.82
CA LYS A 294 -8.48 -12.25 22.26
C LYS A 294 -7.03 -12.11 22.72
N ARG A 295 -6.07 -12.68 21.99
CA ARG A 295 -4.63 -12.53 22.32
C ARG A 295 -4.19 -11.08 22.30
N ILE A 296 -4.61 -10.30 21.29
CA ILE A 296 -4.28 -8.88 21.19
C ILE A 296 -4.94 -8.08 22.33
N GLN A 297 -6.18 -8.42 22.69
CA GLN A 297 -6.85 -7.78 23.83
C GLN A 297 -6.11 -8.04 25.15
N GLU A 298 -5.69 -9.28 25.42
CA GLU A 298 -4.90 -9.60 26.61
C GLU A 298 -3.58 -8.84 26.66
N ASP A 299 -2.97 -8.62 25.50
CA ASP A 299 -1.77 -7.79 25.35
C ASP A 299 -2.04 -6.34 25.75
N VAL A 300 -3.10 -5.73 25.21
CA VAL A 300 -3.50 -4.36 25.54
C VAL A 300 -3.81 -4.21 27.03
N GLU A 301 -4.56 -5.16 27.62
CA GLU A 301 -4.88 -5.17 29.06
C GLU A 301 -3.62 -5.25 29.95
N LYS A 302 -2.60 -5.97 29.49
CA LYS A 302 -1.30 -6.10 30.18
C LYS A 302 -0.30 -4.99 29.80
N SER A 303 -0.72 -4.01 28.99
CA SER A 303 0.17 -2.97 28.43
C SER A 303 1.39 -3.55 27.70
N ARG A 304 1.21 -4.71 27.07
CA ARG A 304 2.23 -5.47 26.34
C ARG A 304 2.00 -5.38 24.85
N TRP A 305 3.10 -5.26 24.11
CA TRP A 305 3.13 -5.41 22.66
C TRP A 305 3.98 -6.62 22.30
N THR A 306 3.34 -7.74 21.92
CA THR A 306 4.06 -8.96 21.51
C THR A 306 5.08 -8.63 20.41
N PRO A 307 6.38 -8.89 20.64
CA PRO A 307 7.44 -8.70 19.65
C PRO A 307 7.18 -9.50 18.38
N LEU A 308 7.63 -8.99 17.24
CA LEU A 308 7.45 -9.62 15.92
C LEU A 308 8.21 -10.96 15.75
N GLU A 309 9.08 -11.30 16.69
CA GLU A 309 9.87 -12.54 16.70
C GLU A 309 9.30 -13.61 17.64
N GLU A 310 8.33 -13.26 18.48
CA GLU A 310 7.75 -14.15 19.52
C GLU A 310 6.39 -14.74 19.11
N SER A 311 6.00 -14.57 17.84
CA SER A 311 4.68 -14.91 17.28
C SER A 311 4.55 -16.32 16.73
#